data_AF-A0A0G9MX30-F1
#
_entry.id   AF-A0A0G9MX30-F1
#
_cell.length_a   1.000
_cell.length_b   1.000
_cell.length_c   1.000
_cell.angle_alpha   90.00
_cell.angle_beta   90.00
_cell.angle_gamma   90.00
#
_symmetry.space_group_name_H-M   'P 1'
#
loop_
_entity.id
_entity.type
_entity.pdbx_description
1 polymer ?
#
loop_
_entity_poly.entity_id
_entity_poly.type
_entity_poly.pdbx_seq_one_letter_code
_entity_poly.pdbx_strand_id
1 'polypeptide(L)'
;MENRVDVGNILSRLFRVVGDANVPTMLYTLVIGGLSGAGAVFGLVDANALDYDFGGGMIVDETTTFASGLFQLAVLVLGVVGTWWLLREQLRSQGRLRGEGGGFWTFLGMSILAVLGMIVGFILLIVPGIILLVRWSAANGFAVSRGLGAVESLKVSWEATRGHSWSIFFAGLVLTLGASIVFGGAALAMIAVNDTLGLIVASLLDAFSNALSFAFSVAVFVLVHDDRGETADVFA
;
A
#
# COMPACT_ATOMS: atom_id res chain seq x y z
N MET A 1 8.14 20.44 19.72
CA MET A 1 9.26 19.67 19.14
C MET A 1 8.96 19.55 17.67
N GLU A 2 9.84 20.10 16.84
CA GLU A 2 9.63 20.30 15.41
C GLU A 2 9.49 18.92 14.73
N ASN A 3 8.31 18.60 14.17
CA ASN A 3 8.05 17.33 13.49
C ASN A 3 8.83 17.31 12.15
N ARG A 4 10.13 17.06 12.21
CA ARG A 4 10.95 16.85 11.02
C ARG A 4 10.55 15.53 10.37
N VAL A 5 10.40 15.55 9.05
CA VAL A 5 10.13 14.34 8.27
C VAL A 5 11.43 13.54 8.17
N ASP A 6 11.69 12.76 9.22
CA ASP A 6 12.85 11.88 9.37
C ASP A 6 12.42 10.41 9.32
N VAL A 7 13.36 9.53 8.96
CA VAL A 7 13.11 8.08 8.82
C VAL A 7 12.42 7.49 10.05
N GLY A 8 12.93 7.79 11.25
CA GLY A 8 12.36 7.29 12.50
C GLY A 8 10.95 7.81 12.78
N ASN A 9 10.64 9.06 12.38
CA ASN A 9 9.31 9.63 12.55
C ASN A 9 8.31 8.99 11.58
N ILE A 10 8.72 8.72 10.34
CA ILE A 10 7.90 7.99 9.36
C ILE A 10 7.58 6.59 9.87
N LEU A 11 8.60 5.84 10.33
CA LEU A 11 8.41 4.46 10.80
C LEU A 11 7.59 4.40 12.10
N SER A 12 7.89 5.25 13.08
CA SER A 12 7.08 5.30 14.33
C SER A 12 5.62 5.66 14.05
N ARG A 13 5.39 6.55 13.08
CA ARG A 13 4.03 6.89 12.67
C ARG A 13 3.35 5.77 11.88
N LEU A 14 4.07 5.06 11.02
CA LEU A 14 3.57 3.84 10.37
C LEU A 14 3.08 2.84 11.41
N PHE A 15 3.88 2.55 12.44
CA PHE A 15 3.48 1.62 13.50
C PHE A 15 2.29 2.13 14.30
N ARG A 16 2.20 3.46 14.50
CA ARG A 16 1.01 4.08 15.11
C ARG A 16 -0.23 3.91 14.23
N VAL A 17 -0.14 4.16 12.92
CA VAL A 17 -1.26 3.97 11.97
C VAL A 17 -1.76 2.53 12.01
N VAL A 18 -0.85 1.55 11.96
CA VAL A 18 -1.19 0.13 12.02
C VAL A 18 -1.75 -0.25 13.40
N GLY A 19 -1.21 0.30 14.49
CA GLY A 19 -1.67 0.05 15.85
C GLY A 19 -3.07 0.63 16.11
N ASP A 20 -3.33 1.85 15.65
CA ASP A 20 -4.61 2.54 15.82
C ASP A 20 -5.69 1.95 14.89
N ALA A 21 -5.30 1.45 13.71
CA ALA A 21 -6.16 0.74 12.76
C ALA A 21 -5.90 -0.78 12.76
N ASN A 22 -5.67 -1.38 13.94
CA ASN A 22 -5.31 -2.79 14.07
C ASN A 22 -6.42 -3.74 13.57
N VAL A 23 -7.66 -3.56 14.02
CA VAL A 23 -8.81 -4.42 13.64
C VAL A 23 -9.09 -4.35 12.13
N PRO A 24 -9.18 -3.16 11.50
CA PRO A 24 -9.33 -3.04 10.05
C PRO A 24 -8.18 -3.71 9.27
N THR A 25 -6.95 -3.52 9.73
CA THR A 25 -5.76 -4.12 9.12
C THR A 25 -5.82 -5.64 9.20
N MET A 26 -6.13 -6.20 10.38
CA MET A 26 -6.28 -7.64 10.56
C MET A 26 -7.42 -8.20 9.72
N LEU A 27 -8.56 -7.52 9.66
CA LEU A 27 -9.71 -7.97 8.87
C LEU A 27 -9.38 -7.99 7.37
N TYR A 28 -8.72 -6.95 6.87
CA TYR A 28 -8.22 -6.93 5.49
C TYR A 28 -7.25 -8.10 5.24
N THR A 29 -6.27 -8.30 6.11
CA THR A 29 -5.27 -9.37 5.98
C THR A 29 -5.91 -10.76 6.01
N LEU A 30 -6.86 -11.00 6.93
CA LEU A 30 -7.53 -12.29 7.06
C LEU A 30 -8.42 -12.59 5.85
N VAL A 31 -9.16 -11.58 5.36
CA VAL A 31 -10.04 -11.77 4.21
C VAL A 31 -9.23 -11.96 2.94
N ILE A 32 -8.33 -11.04 2.61
CA ILE A 32 -7.57 -11.08 1.36
C ILE A 32 -6.53 -12.21 1.40
N GLY A 33 -5.74 -12.29 2.47
CA GLY A 33 -4.71 -13.33 2.60
C GLY A 33 -5.30 -14.72 2.79
N GLY A 34 -6.43 -14.85 3.47
CA GLY A 34 -7.14 -16.12 3.61
C GLY A 34 -7.76 -16.59 2.29
N LEU A 35 -8.38 -15.69 1.52
CA LEU A 35 -8.89 -16.00 0.18
C LEU A 35 -7.75 -16.37 -0.77
N SER A 36 -6.68 -15.58 -0.84
CA SER A 36 -5.52 -15.87 -1.68
C SER A 36 -4.84 -17.18 -1.27
N GLY A 37 -4.71 -17.45 0.03
CA GLY A 37 -4.14 -18.69 0.55
C GLY A 37 -4.99 -19.91 0.21
N ALA A 38 -6.32 -19.82 0.35
CA ALA A 38 -7.22 -20.87 -0.13
C ALA A 38 -7.07 -21.08 -1.64
N GLY A 39 -7.03 -19.99 -2.42
CA GLY A 39 -6.78 -20.03 -3.86
C GLY A 39 -5.48 -20.75 -4.22
N ALA A 40 -4.39 -20.47 -3.52
CA ALA A 40 -3.10 -21.11 -3.70
C ALA A 40 -3.16 -22.62 -3.41
N VAL A 41 -3.81 -23.02 -2.30
CA VAL A 41 -3.97 -24.43 -1.92
C VAL A 41 -4.79 -25.21 -2.95
N PHE A 42 -5.78 -24.59 -3.56
CA PHE A 42 -6.61 -25.21 -4.60
C PHE A 42 -6.04 -25.07 -6.02
N GLY A 43 -4.84 -24.51 -6.19
CA GLY A 43 -4.24 -24.29 -7.52
C GLY A 43 -4.97 -23.26 -8.38
N LEU A 44 -5.75 -22.36 -7.77
CA LEU A 44 -6.43 -21.24 -8.42
C LEU A 44 -5.57 -19.97 -8.46
N VAL A 45 -4.51 -19.92 -7.66
CA VAL A 45 -3.53 -18.83 -7.60
C VAL A 45 -2.15 -19.46 -7.71
N ASP A 46 -1.34 -19.04 -8.67
CA ASP A 46 0.05 -19.47 -8.76
C ASP A 46 0.84 -18.85 -7.61
N ALA A 47 1.30 -19.71 -6.70
CA ALA A 47 2.03 -19.32 -5.51
C ALA A 47 3.55 -19.50 -5.67
N ASN A 48 4.05 -19.48 -6.91
CA ASN A 48 5.47 -19.62 -7.19
C ASN A 48 6.22 -18.46 -6.50
N ALA A 49 6.92 -18.82 -5.42
CA ALA A 49 7.44 -17.94 -4.37
C ALA A 49 8.61 -17.02 -4.78
N LEU A 50 8.73 -16.67 -6.06
CA LEU A 50 9.75 -15.76 -6.60
C LEU A 50 9.22 -14.79 -7.66
N ASP A 51 7.95 -14.89 -8.11
CA ASP A 51 7.36 -13.83 -8.94
C ASP A 51 6.90 -12.67 -8.05
N TYR A 52 7.86 -11.82 -7.70
CA TYR A 52 7.59 -10.44 -7.31
C TYR A 52 7.03 -9.71 -8.55
N ASP A 53 5.74 -9.87 -8.82
CA ASP A 53 5.08 -9.10 -9.87
C ASP A 53 4.88 -7.65 -9.43
N PHE A 54 5.30 -6.74 -10.30
CA PHE A 54 5.19 -5.30 -10.12
C PHE A 54 3.76 -4.85 -10.48
N GLY A 55 2.74 -5.35 -9.77
CA GLY A 55 1.37 -4.99 -10.13
C GLY A 55 0.24 -5.87 -9.61
N GLY A 56 0.51 -6.97 -8.90
CA GLY A 56 -0.56 -7.87 -8.44
C GLY A 56 -1.40 -8.39 -9.62
N GLY A 57 -0.73 -8.66 -10.75
CA GLY A 57 -1.33 -9.09 -12.00
C GLY A 57 -1.71 -10.56 -11.97
N MET A 58 -2.82 -10.87 -12.64
CA MET A 58 -3.16 -12.24 -13.04
C MET A 58 -2.09 -12.72 -14.01
N ILE A 59 -1.32 -13.71 -13.61
CA ILE A 59 -0.42 -14.41 -14.53
C ILE A 59 -1.28 -15.40 -15.30
N VAL A 60 -1.40 -15.18 -16.61
CA VAL A 60 -2.08 -16.11 -17.52
C VAL A 60 -1.01 -17.06 -18.06
N ASP A 61 -0.86 -18.21 -17.42
CA ASP A 61 -0.01 -19.31 -17.88
C ASP A 61 -0.82 -20.46 -18.50
N GLU A 62 -0.18 -21.44 -19.13
CA GLU A 62 -0.81 -22.61 -19.78
C GLU A 62 -1.71 -23.43 -18.81
N THR A 63 -1.47 -23.31 -17.51
CA THR A 63 -2.25 -23.93 -16.42
C THR A 63 -3.50 -23.14 -16.02
N THR A 64 -3.67 -21.92 -16.52
CA THR A 64 -4.76 -21.01 -16.12
C THR A 64 -6.09 -21.51 -16.68
N THR A 65 -6.82 -22.24 -15.85
CA THR A 65 -8.19 -22.64 -16.16
C THR A 65 -9.10 -21.41 -16.11
N PHE A 66 -10.17 -21.38 -16.89
CA PHE A 66 -11.17 -20.30 -16.82
C PHE A 66 -11.66 -20.02 -15.37
N ALA A 67 -11.74 -21.06 -14.54
CA ALA A 67 -12.08 -20.96 -13.12
C ALA A 67 -11.03 -20.20 -12.29
N SER A 68 -9.73 -20.40 -12.52
CA SER A 68 -8.68 -19.67 -11.81
C SER A 68 -8.66 -18.19 -12.23
N GLY A 69 -8.86 -17.90 -13.52
CA GLY A 69 -9.02 -16.53 -14.00
C GLY A 69 -10.20 -15.79 -13.34
N LEU A 70 -11.37 -16.42 -13.23
CA LEU A 70 -12.52 -15.82 -12.53
C LEU A 70 -12.27 -15.63 -11.03
N PHE A 71 -11.61 -16.60 -10.39
CA PHE A 71 -11.25 -16.51 -8.98
C PHE A 71 -10.29 -15.34 -8.73
N GLN A 72 -9.23 -15.22 -9.54
CA GLN A 72 -8.26 -14.14 -9.42
C GLN A 72 -8.89 -12.77 -9.71
N LEU A 73 -9.81 -12.67 -10.68
CA LEU A 73 -10.59 -11.46 -10.90
C LEU A 73 -11.43 -11.09 -9.67
N ALA A 74 -12.08 -12.07 -9.02
CA ALA A 74 -12.85 -11.83 -7.81
C ALA A 74 -11.94 -11.36 -6.65
N VAL A 75 -10.79 -12.00 -6.45
CA VAL A 75 -9.79 -11.59 -5.44
C VAL A 75 -9.25 -10.21 -5.75
N LEU A 76 -8.99 -9.87 -7.02
CA LEU A 76 -8.53 -8.55 -7.45
C LEU A 76 -9.58 -7.48 -7.13
N VAL A 77 -10.85 -7.71 -7.47
CA VAL A 77 -11.93 -6.75 -7.17
C VAL A 77 -12.08 -6.58 -5.65
N LEU A 78 -12.06 -7.67 -4.88
CA LEU A 78 -12.09 -7.62 -3.42
C LEU A 78 -10.85 -6.92 -2.85
N GLY A 79 -9.68 -7.14 -3.43
CA GLY A 79 -8.42 -6.51 -3.05
C GLY A 79 -8.45 -5.00 -3.27
N VAL A 80 -8.93 -4.54 -4.42
CA VAL A 80 -9.05 -3.11 -4.75
C VAL A 80 -10.07 -2.43 -3.82
N VAL A 81 -11.24 -3.03 -3.62
CA VAL A 81 -12.27 -2.48 -2.72
C VAL A 81 -11.81 -2.53 -1.27
N GLY A 82 -11.20 -3.63 -0.84
CA GLY A 82 -10.66 -3.83 0.49
C GLY A 82 -9.53 -2.87 0.80
N THR A 83 -8.67 -2.59 -0.18
CA THR A 83 -7.59 -1.60 -0.09
C THR A 83 -8.14 -0.20 0.12
N TRP A 84 -9.12 0.21 -0.68
CA TRP A 84 -9.74 1.52 -0.53
C TRP A 84 -10.44 1.66 0.84
N TRP A 85 -11.11 0.61 1.29
CA TRP A 85 -11.75 0.57 2.61
C TRP A 85 -10.72 0.65 3.74
N LEU A 86 -9.64 -0.13 3.66
CA LEU A 86 -8.55 -0.13 4.64
C LEU A 86 -7.89 1.24 4.72
N LEU A 87 -7.56 1.84 3.57
CA LEU A 87 -6.94 3.16 3.49
C LEU A 87 -7.83 4.22 4.13
N ARG A 88 -9.15 4.17 3.89
CA ARG A 88 -10.09 5.04 4.59
C ARG A 88 -10.04 4.80 6.09
N GLU A 89 -10.07 3.56 6.54
CA GLU A 89 -10.11 3.29 7.96
C GLU A 89 -8.80 3.68 8.68
N GLN A 90 -7.65 3.52 8.02
CA GLN A 90 -6.37 4.03 8.48
C GLN A 90 -6.35 5.57 8.56
N LEU A 91 -6.96 6.27 7.61
CA LEU A 91 -7.07 7.73 7.67
C LEU A 91 -8.05 8.20 8.76
N ARG A 92 -9.12 7.43 9.01
CA ARG A 92 -10.11 7.69 10.08
C ARG A 92 -9.47 7.54 11.45
N SER A 93 -8.70 6.48 11.68
CA SER A 93 -8.02 6.25 12.95
C SER A 93 -7.03 7.37 13.30
N GLN A 94 -6.44 8.00 12.27
CA GLN A 94 -5.56 9.17 12.44
C GLN A 94 -6.31 10.51 12.55
N GLY A 95 -7.65 10.52 12.54
CA GLY A 95 -8.46 11.75 12.56
C GLY A 95 -8.32 12.61 11.31
N ARG A 96 -7.85 12.03 10.18
CA ARG A 96 -7.54 12.74 8.94
C ARG A 96 -8.60 12.59 7.86
N LEU A 97 -9.68 11.85 8.11
CA LEU A 97 -10.86 11.88 7.25
C LEU A 97 -11.86 12.93 7.75
N ARG A 98 -12.04 13.99 6.96
CA ARG A 98 -13.09 14.99 7.18
C ARG A 98 -14.26 14.69 6.22
N GLY A 99 -15.40 14.26 6.75
CA GLY A 99 -16.64 14.01 5.97
C GLY A 99 -16.62 12.73 5.11
N GLU A 100 -17.24 12.79 3.92
CA GLU A 100 -17.40 11.64 3.02
C GLU A 100 -16.09 11.18 2.34
N GLY A 101 -15.04 12.01 2.36
CA GLY A 101 -13.74 11.73 1.70
C GLY A 101 -13.85 11.59 0.18
N GLY A 102 -12.70 11.45 -0.50
CA GLY A 102 -12.65 11.24 -1.95
C GLY A 102 -13.26 9.91 -2.38
N GLY A 103 -14.15 9.95 -3.37
CA GLY A 103 -14.87 8.79 -3.86
C GLY A 103 -13.97 7.65 -4.34
N PHE A 104 -14.51 6.42 -4.37
CA PHE A 104 -13.81 5.22 -4.86
C PHE A 104 -13.23 5.42 -6.27
N TRP A 105 -13.99 6.06 -7.17
CA TRP A 105 -13.56 6.33 -8.54
C TRP A 105 -12.33 7.25 -8.62
N THR A 106 -12.21 8.22 -7.73
CA THR A 106 -11.05 9.11 -7.66
C THR A 106 -9.81 8.36 -7.19
N PHE A 107 -9.97 7.51 -6.17
CA PHE A 107 -8.91 6.62 -5.72
C PHE A 107 -8.46 5.69 -6.84
N LEU A 108 -9.40 4.99 -7.49
CA LEU A 108 -9.09 4.06 -8.57
C LEU A 108 -8.40 4.76 -9.75
N GLY A 109 -8.91 5.91 -10.19
CA GLY A 109 -8.28 6.68 -11.26
C GLY A 109 -6.88 7.17 -10.90
N MET A 110 -6.66 7.54 -9.63
CA MET A 110 -5.35 7.94 -9.12
C MET A 110 -4.38 6.74 -9.07
N SER A 111 -4.81 5.59 -8.56
CA SER A 111 -4.02 4.37 -8.52
C SER A 111 -3.62 3.93 -9.93
N ILE A 112 -4.53 3.96 -10.90
CA ILE A 112 -4.22 3.64 -12.30
C ILE A 112 -3.20 4.62 -12.88
N LEU A 113 -3.38 5.93 -12.68
CA LEU A 113 -2.43 6.95 -13.15
C LEU A 113 -1.05 6.78 -12.51
N ALA A 114 -1.00 6.47 -11.21
CA ALA A 114 0.24 6.22 -10.49
C ALA A 114 0.95 4.99 -11.07
N VAL A 115 0.23 3.88 -11.27
CA VAL A 115 0.78 2.64 -11.86
C VAL A 115 1.30 2.90 -13.27
N LEU A 116 0.54 3.54 -14.14
CA LEU A 116 0.98 3.87 -15.50
C LEU A 116 2.22 4.78 -15.48
N GLY A 117 2.22 5.80 -14.62
CA GLY A 117 3.36 6.69 -14.47
C GLY A 117 4.61 5.96 -13.96
N MET A 118 4.45 5.03 -13.01
CA MET A 118 5.55 4.19 -12.52
C MET A 118 6.07 3.26 -13.60
N ILE A 119 5.20 2.58 -14.36
CA ILE A 119 5.59 1.72 -15.48
C ILE A 119 6.42 2.50 -16.50
N VAL A 120 5.91 3.67 -16.93
CA VAL A 120 6.65 4.55 -17.86
C VAL A 120 7.97 5.00 -17.25
N GLY A 121 7.99 5.33 -15.96
CA GLY A 121 9.19 5.68 -15.22
C GLY A 121 10.24 4.57 -15.26
N PHE A 122 9.85 3.34 -14.92
CA PHE A 122 10.75 2.17 -14.91
C PHE A 122 11.21 1.76 -16.31
N ILE A 123 10.36 1.89 -17.34
CA ILE A 123 10.75 1.66 -18.74
C ILE A 123 11.81 2.69 -19.18
N LEU A 124 11.67 3.96 -18.77
CA LEU A 124 12.60 5.02 -19.14
C LEU A 124 13.96 4.86 -18.45
N LEU A 125 14.00 4.50 -17.15
CA LEU A 125 15.17 4.11 -16.35
C LEU A 125 14.70 3.72 -14.93
N ILE A 126 15.43 2.86 -14.20
CA ILE A 126 15.05 2.48 -12.81
C ILE A 126 14.97 3.70 -11.86
N VAL A 127 15.89 4.66 -12.02
CA VAL A 127 15.98 5.86 -11.18
C VAL A 127 14.73 6.74 -11.24
N PRO A 128 14.18 7.15 -12.40
CA PRO A 128 12.93 7.90 -12.45
C PRO A 128 11.73 7.14 -11.87
N GLY A 129 11.67 5.82 -11.98
CA GLY A 129 10.65 4.99 -11.31
C GLY A 129 10.69 5.13 -9.78
N ILE A 130 11.89 5.04 -9.18
CA ILE A 130 12.08 5.23 -7.73
C ILE A 130 11.70 6.64 -7.29
N ILE A 131 12.06 7.67 -8.08
CA ILE A 131 11.71 9.05 -7.76
C ILE A 131 10.18 9.22 -7.72
N LEU A 132 9.45 8.63 -8.67
CA LEU A 132 7.98 8.68 -8.69
C LEU A 132 7.37 7.98 -7.47
N LEU A 133 7.86 6.80 -7.10
CA LEU A 133 7.42 6.08 -5.89
C LEU A 133 7.53 6.95 -4.63
N VAL A 134 8.68 7.58 -4.43
CA VAL A 134 8.92 8.45 -3.27
C VAL A 134 8.00 9.67 -3.30
N ARG A 135 7.84 10.28 -4.47
CA ARG A 135 7.06 11.52 -4.62
C ARG A 135 5.55 11.32 -4.57
N TRP A 136 5.06 10.14 -4.94
CA TRP A 136 3.64 9.77 -4.90
C TRP A 136 3.26 8.96 -3.67
N SER A 137 4.21 8.70 -2.76
CA SER A 137 3.96 8.00 -1.51
C SER A 137 2.84 8.62 -0.66
N ALA A 138 2.59 9.93 -0.72
CA ALA A 138 1.50 10.59 0.00
C ALA A 138 0.18 10.74 -0.81
N ALA A 139 0.17 10.37 -2.09
CA ALA A 139 -0.92 10.66 -3.01
C ALA A 139 -2.25 9.98 -2.60
N ASN A 140 -2.18 8.75 -2.07
CA ASN A 140 -3.35 8.03 -1.53
C ASN A 140 -4.06 8.83 -0.43
N GLY A 141 -3.28 9.42 0.48
CA GLY A 141 -3.80 10.26 1.55
C GLY A 141 -4.52 11.48 1.00
N PHE A 142 -3.92 12.20 0.04
CA PHE A 142 -4.55 13.37 -0.59
C PHE A 142 -5.83 13.03 -1.36
N ALA A 143 -5.82 11.96 -2.15
CA ALA A 143 -7.00 11.55 -2.92
C ALA A 143 -8.19 11.20 -2.02
N VAL A 144 -7.95 10.46 -0.93
CA VAL A 144 -9.02 9.93 -0.07
C VAL A 144 -9.40 10.88 1.07
N SER A 145 -8.45 11.55 1.71
CA SER A 145 -8.73 12.51 2.80
C SER A 145 -9.35 13.81 2.28
N ARG A 146 -8.81 14.36 1.18
CA ARG A 146 -9.17 15.70 0.68
C ARG A 146 -10.14 15.66 -0.50
N GLY A 147 -10.38 14.49 -1.10
CA GLY A 147 -11.25 14.36 -2.27
C GLY A 147 -10.73 15.05 -3.52
N LEU A 148 -9.41 15.32 -3.59
CA LEU A 148 -8.77 15.94 -4.75
C LEU A 148 -8.85 15.01 -5.96
N GLY A 149 -8.90 15.59 -7.17
CA GLY A 149 -8.88 14.83 -8.42
C GLY A 149 -7.63 13.93 -8.53
N ALA A 150 -7.67 12.91 -9.39
CA ALA A 150 -6.59 11.93 -9.48
C ALA A 150 -5.22 12.56 -9.82
N VAL A 151 -5.18 13.42 -10.84
CA VAL A 151 -3.97 14.16 -11.24
C VAL A 151 -3.56 15.20 -10.19
N GLU A 152 -4.54 15.87 -9.59
CA GLU A 152 -4.31 16.89 -8.56
C GLU A 152 -3.66 16.28 -7.31
N SER A 153 -4.15 15.12 -6.86
CA SER A 153 -3.59 14.35 -5.74
C SER A 153 -2.11 14.01 -5.97
N LEU A 154 -1.75 13.60 -7.19
CA LEU A 154 -0.36 13.28 -7.53
C LEU A 154 0.54 14.52 -7.55
N LYS A 155 0.04 15.65 -8.07
CA LYS A 155 0.77 16.92 -8.09
C LYS A 155 1.01 17.46 -6.68
N VAL A 156 -0.03 17.48 -5.84
CA VAL A 156 0.07 17.94 -4.45
C VAL A 156 1.02 17.04 -3.66
N SER A 157 0.94 15.72 -3.82
CA SER A 157 1.90 14.79 -3.22
C SER A 157 3.35 15.09 -3.64
N TRP A 158 3.57 15.37 -4.93
CA TRP A 158 4.91 15.66 -5.46
C TRP A 158 5.53 16.92 -4.85
N GLU A 159 4.72 17.97 -4.70
CA GLU A 159 5.15 19.23 -4.10
C GLU A 159 5.38 19.09 -2.60
N ALA A 160 4.48 18.40 -1.89
CA ALA A 160 4.55 18.25 -0.45
C ALA A 160 5.75 17.36 -0.02
N THR A 161 6.08 16.34 -0.81
CA THR A 161 7.25 15.47 -0.56
C THR A 161 8.58 16.11 -0.98
N ARG A 162 8.57 17.32 -1.56
CA ARG A 162 9.78 18.05 -1.97
C ARG A 162 10.56 18.50 -0.73
N GLY A 163 11.83 18.12 -0.66
CA GLY A 163 12.72 18.43 0.47
C GLY A 163 12.92 17.26 1.45
N HIS A 164 12.06 16.25 1.42
CA HIS A 164 12.11 15.09 2.32
C HIS A 164 12.25 13.75 1.59
N SER A 165 12.55 13.79 0.28
CA SER A 165 12.57 12.61 -0.59
C SER A 165 13.56 11.55 -0.11
N TRP A 166 14.73 11.94 0.41
CA TRP A 166 15.71 10.99 0.96
C TRP A 166 15.20 10.31 2.22
N SER A 167 14.60 11.04 3.16
CA SER A 167 14.01 10.44 4.37
C SER A 167 12.89 9.46 4.03
N ILE A 168 12.03 9.81 3.08
CA ILE A 168 10.95 8.92 2.61
C ILE A 168 11.53 7.70 1.92
N PHE A 169 12.55 7.88 1.06
CA PHE A 169 13.24 6.78 0.38
C PHE A 169 13.85 5.80 1.37
N PHE A 170 14.65 6.26 2.33
CA PHE A 170 15.28 5.37 3.31
C PHE A 170 14.27 4.73 4.25
N ALA A 171 13.19 5.43 4.63
CA ALA A 171 12.12 4.83 5.40
C ALA A 171 11.41 3.70 4.64
N GLY A 172 11.10 3.93 3.36
CA GLY A 172 10.55 2.90 2.48
C GLY A 172 11.51 1.73 2.31
N LEU A 173 12.80 2.00 2.10
CA LEU A 173 13.84 0.98 1.95
C LEU A 173 13.97 0.10 3.20
N VAL A 174 14.01 0.71 4.39
CA VAL A 174 14.06 -0.02 5.66
C VAL A 174 12.82 -0.86 5.86
N LEU A 175 11.64 -0.31 5.55
CA LEU A 175 10.37 -1.04 5.64
C LEU A 175 10.36 -2.25 4.70
N THR A 176 10.66 -2.04 3.41
CA THR A 176 10.62 -3.11 2.40
C THR A 176 11.67 -4.17 2.71
N LEU A 177 12.94 -3.82 2.94
CA LEU A 177 13.97 -4.81 3.24
C LEU A 177 13.71 -5.53 4.56
N GLY A 178 13.28 -4.80 5.61
CA GLY A 178 12.93 -5.39 6.90
C GLY A 178 11.77 -6.36 6.79
N ALA A 179 10.69 -5.96 6.10
CA ALA A 179 9.53 -6.80 5.85
C ALA A 179 9.89 -8.02 5.00
N SER A 180 10.65 -7.86 3.91
CA SER A 180 11.06 -8.97 3.05
C SER A 180 11.90 -10.01 3.79
N ILE A 181 12.84 -9.59 4.66
CA ILE A 181 13.66 -10.53 5.44
C ILE A 181 12.79 -11.28 6.46
N VAL A 182 11.96 -10.56 7.22
CA VAL A 182 11.14 -11.16 8.28
C VAL A 182 10.04 -12.05 7.70
N PHE A 183 9.29 -11.55 6.73
CA PHE A 183 8.16 -12.27 6.14
C PHE A 183 8.63 -13.38 5.20
N GLY A 184 9.66 -13.13 4.39
CA GLY A 184 10.26 -14.16 3.54
C GLY A 184 10.86 -15.28 4.38
N GLY A 185 11.60 -14.95 5.45
CA GLY A 185 12.12 -15.94 6.39
C GLY A 185 11.02 -16.76 7.08
N ALA A 186 9.95 -16.11 7.54
CA ALA A 186 8.81 -16.79 8.15
C ALA A 186 8.06 -17.71 7.17
N ALA A 187 7.83 -17.24 5.94
CA ALA A 187 7.19 -18.03 4.89
C ALA A 187 8.02 -19.27 4.53
N LEU A 188 9.32 -19.10 4.29
CA LEU A 188 10.24 -20.21 3.99
C LEU A 188 10.34 -21.21 5.13
N ALA A 189 10.37 -20.74 6.39
CA ALA A 189 10.35 -21.63 7.54
C ALA A 189 9.07 -22.48 7.60
N MET A 190 7.91 -21.90 7.28
CA MET A 190 6.64 -22.63 7.26
C MET A 190 6.55 -23.62 6.10
N ILE A 191 7.02 -23.23 4.90
CA ILE A 191 7.11 -24.13 3.74
C ILE A 191 7.98 -25.34 4.10
N ALA A 192 9.11 -25.13 4.76
CA ALA A 192 10.00 -26.22 5.19
C ALA A 192 9.34 -27.21 6.19
N VAL A 193 8.30 -26.78 6.91
CA VAL A 193 7.49 -27.67 7.78
C VAL A 193 6.38 -28.36 6.98
N ASN A 194 5.64 -27.59 6.18
CA ASN A 194 4.52 -28.08 5.39
C ASN A 194 4.22 -27.08 4.26
N ASP A 195 4.30 -27.54 3.02
CA ASP A 195 4.08 -26.69 1.83
C ASP A 195 2.74 -25.95 1.88
N THR A 196 1.64 -26.66 2.18
CA THR A 196 0.29 -26.08 2.25
C THR A 196 0.17 -24.98 3.31
N LEU A 197 0.70 -25.22 4.53
CA LEU A 197 0.72 -24.21 5.58
C LEU A 197 1.64 -23.04 5.21
N GLY A 198 2.77 -23.33 4.58
CA GLY A 198 3.69 -22.33 4.04
C GLY A 198 3.03 -21.39 3.05
N LEU A 199 2.23 -21.92 2.11
CA LEU A 199 1.48 -21.12 1.14
C LEU A 199 0.44 -20.22 1.82
N ILE A 200 -0.34 -20.75 2.78
CA ILE A 200 -1.34 -19.96 3.51
C ILE A 200 -0.66 -18.83 4.28
N VAL A 201 0.44 -19.12 4.99
CA VAL A 201 1.19 -18.11 5.75
C VAL A 201 1.78 -17.07 4.80
N ALA A 202 2.35 -17.48 3.66
CA ALA A 202 2.87 -16.56 2.66
C ALA A 202 1.78 -15.60 2.14
N SER A 203 0.58 -16.11 1.82
CA SER A 203 -0.54 -15.28 1.37
C SER A 203 -1.03 -14.28 2.43
N LEU A 204 -1.06 -14.69 3.70
CA LEU A 204 -1.38 -13.78 4.81
C LEU A 204 -0.32 -12.70 4.99
N LEU A 205 0.96 -13.05 4.90
CA LEU A 205 2.07 -12.11 5.01
C LEU A 205 2.09 -11.13 3.84
N ASP A 206 1.76 -11.57 2.63
CA ASP A 206 1.63 -10.68 1.47
C ASP A 206 0.47 -9.68 1.64
N ALA A 207 -0.71 -10.16 2.05
CA ALA A 207 -1.83 -9.28 2.35
C ALA A 207 -1.50 -8.27 3.47
N PHE A 208 -0.76 -8.70 4.50
CA PHE A 208 -0.27 -7.79 5.55
C PHE A 208 0.77 -6.80 5.04
N SER A 209 1.70 -7.23 4.18
CA SER A 209 2.71 -6.36 3.54
C SER A 209 2.05 -5.25 2.70
N ASN A 210 0.99 -5.59 1.96
CA ASN A 210 0.18 -4.61 1.25
C ASN A 210 -0.46 -3.61 2.21
N ALA A 211 -1.04 -4.08 3.32
CA ALA A 211 -1.62 -3.21 4.35
C ALA A 211 -0.60 -2.27 5.00
N LEU A 212 0.63 -2.75 5.25
CA LEU A 212 1.75 -1.93 5.73
C LEU A 212 2.17 -0.86 4.71
N SER A 213 2.13 -1.19 3.42
CA SER A 213 2.45 -0.24 2.34
C SER A 213 1.43 0.91 2.28
N PHE A 214 0.14 0.62 2.47
CA PHE A 214 -0.87 1.67 2.60
C PHE A 214 -0.73 2.46 3.90
N ALA A 215 -0.39 1.80 5.02
CA ALA A 215 -0.12 2.50 6.27
C ALA A 215 1.10 3.42 6.17
N PHE A 216 2.14 3.01 5.43
CA PHE A 216 3.29 3.87 5.09
C PHE A 216 2.85 5.09 4.31
N SER A 217 2.02 4.88 3.28
CA SER A 217 1.47 5.96 2.47
C SER A 217 0.69 6.99 3.32
N VAL A 218 -0.13 6.50 4.26
CA VAL A 218 -0.83 7.34 5.23
C VAL A 218 0.17 8.05 6.15
N ALA A 219 1.14 7.35 6.73
CA ALA A 219 2.12 7.94 7.63
C ALA A 219 2.91 9.09 6.97
N VAL A 220 3.35 8.90 5.72
CA VAL A 220 4.00 9.95 4.93
C VAL A 220 3.04 11.10 4.68
N PHE A 221 1.80 10.82 4.25
CA PHE A 221 0.77 11.85 4.05
C PHE A 221 0.58 12.71 5.30
N VAL A 222 0.39 12.10 6.48
CA VAL A 222 0.15 12.89 7.68
C VAL A 222 1.39 13.67 8.15
N LEU A 223 2.61 13.21 7.84
CA LEU A 223 3.85 13.94 8.20
C LEU A 223 4.14 15.09 7.26
N VAL A 224 3.79 14.91 5.99
CA VAL A 224 4.06 15.88 4.94
C VAL A 224 2.94 16.93 4.83
N HIS A 225 1.71 16.57 5.21
CA HIS A 225 0.60 17.49 5.34
C HIS A 225 0.66 18.22 6.69
N ASP A 226 1.47 19.28 6.74
CA ASP A 226 1.61 20.16 7.91
C ASP A 226 0.36 21.08 7.99
N ASP A 227 -0.36 21.07 9.13
CA ASP A 227 -1.51 21.93 9.44
C ASP A 227 -1.12 23.43 9.61
N ARG A 228 -0.10 23.91 8.91
CA ARG A 228 0.36 25.32 9.01
C ARG A 228 -0.59 26.32 8.35
N GLY A 229 -1.65 25.86 7.70
CA GLY A 229 -2.71 26.70 7.15
C GLY A 229 -3.85 27.02 8.12
N GLU A 230 -4.10 26.19 9.15
CA GLU A 230 -5.29 26.38 10.02
C GLU A 230 -5.05 27.30 11.22
N THR A 231 -3.81 27.62 11.57
CA THR A 231 -3.53 28.62 12.62
C THR A 231 -3.49 30.05 12.10
N ALA A 232 -3.41 30.28 10.78
CA ALA A 232 -3.41 31.64 10.23
C ALA A 232 -4.80 32.28 10.26
N ASP A 233 -5.86 31.48 10.12
CA ASP A 233 -7.25 31.96 10.11
C ASP A 233 -7.88 32.13 11.51
N VAL A 234 -7.20 31.70 12.58
CA VAL A 234 -7.65 31.93 13.97
C VAL A 234 -7.04 33.23 14.54
N PHE A 235 -6.04 33.80 13.86
CA PHE A 235 -5.35 35.03 14.28
C PHE A 235 -5.46 36.19 13.26
N ALA A 236 -6.32 36.08 12.24
CA ALA A 236 -6.65 37.15 11.30
C ALA A 236 -8.10 37.61 11.50
#